data_AF-A0A1V5CCC1-F1
#
_entry.id   AF-A0A1V5CCC1-F1
#
_cell.length_a   1.000
_cell.length_b   1.000
_cell.length_c   1.000
_cell.angle_alpha   90.00
_cell.angle_beta   90.00
_cell.angle_gamma   90.00
#
_symmetry.space_group_name_H-M   'P 1'
#
loop_
_entity.id
_entity.type
_entity.pdbx_description
1 polymer ?
#
loop_
_entity_poly.entity_id
_entity_poly.type
_entity_poly.pdbx_seq_one_letter_code
_entity_poly.pdbx_strand_id
1 'polypeptide(L)'
;MPSVWITPAVAFLTGARIQYGNLGFFKDRKYGHAIVLYRQDTGVAVLATWKKGINNIPDEPVVLLGKITWKPRTSMEEVMNLKRAVKKADGNQTPYQVDQMRYYQWKHINDVFSRPLEESYQARVLDNFKWTDWADAKKSIPSPHQRTDTRLKNDFYGKRPVSLE
;
A
#
# COMPACT_ATOMS: atom_id res chain seq x y z
N MET A 1 -11.67 -8.70 -7.95
CA MET A 1 -11.33 -7.27 -7.72
C MET A 1 -9.90 -7.19 -7.21
N PRO A 2 -9.05 -6.25 -7.64
CA PRO A 2 -7.77 -6.01 -6.97
C PRO A 2 -8.06 -5.67 -5.50
N SER A 3 -7.24 -6.16 -4.60
CA SER A 3 -7.53 -6.08 -3.16
C SER A 3 -7.49 -4.60 -2.70
N VAL A 4 -8.59 -4.12 -2.14
CA VAL A 4 -8.80 -2.69 -1.78
C VAL A 4 -8.24 -2.38 -0.39
N TRP A 5 -7.65 -3.36 0.30
CA TRP A 5 -7.35 -3.30 1.73
C TRP A 5 -6.21 -2.34 2.10
N ILE A 6 -5.29 -2.02 1.18
CA ILE A 6 -4.20 -1.06 1.42
C ILE A 6 -4.70 0.40 1.36
N THR A 7 -5.77 0.67 0.61
CA THR A 7 -6.24 2.05 0.34
C THR A 7 -6.58 2.85 1.62
N PRO A 8 -7.27 2.30 2.63
CA PRO A 8 -7.49 3.02 3.89
C PRO A 8 -6.19 3.38 4.63
N ALA A 9 -5.20 2.48 4.65
CA ALA A 9 -3.91 2.74 5.30
C ALA A 9 -3.13 3.85 4.57
N VAL A 10 -3.12 3.82 3.22
CA VAL A 10 -2.51 4.88 2.40
C VAL A 10 -3.20 6.22 2.66
N ALA A 11 -4.53 6.24 2.69
CA ALA A 11 -5.27 7.45 2.99
C ALA A 11 -4.90 7.99 4.38
N PHE A 12 -4.91 7.13 5.40
CA PHE A 12 -4.59 7.52 6.78
C PHE A 12 -3.18 8.11 6.90
N LEU A 13 -2.16 7.44 6.37
CA LEU A 13 -0.76 7.84 6.52
C LEU A 13 -0.34 9.05 5.67
N THR A 14 -0.98 9.25 4.51
CA THR A 14 -0.52 10.27 3.54
C THR A 14 -1.45 11.47 3.43
N GLY A 15 -2.66 11.40 3.99
CA GLY A 15 -3.70 12.40 3.77
C GLY A 15 -4.33 12.36 2.38
N ALA A 16 -3.97 11.38 1.52
CA ALA A 16 -4.62 11.16 0.24
C ALA A 16 -6.10 10.78 0.46
N ARG A 17 -7.02 11.35 -0.33
CA ARG A 17 -8.46 11.13 -0.26
C ARG A 17 -9.04 11.03 -1.66
N ILE A 18 -9.95 10.09 -1.82
CA ILE A 18 -10.71 9.96 -3.07
C ILE A 18 -11.48 11.27 -3.34
N GLN A 19 -12.09 11.86 -2.31
CA GLN A 19 -12.84 13.12 -2.34
C GLN A 19 -12.07 14.33 -2.89
N TYR A 20 -10.74 14.35 -2.72
CA TYR A 20 -9.87 15.43 -3.21
C TYR A 20 -9.16 15.05 -4.52
N GLY A 21 -9.47 13.87 -5.09
CA GLY A 21 -8.89 13.41 -6.35
C GLY A 21 -7.39 13.08 -6.28
N ASN A 22 -6.81 13.03 -5.07
CA ASN A 22 -5.38 12.75 -4.85
C ASN A 22 -5.12 11.31 -4.34
N LEU A 23 -6.15 10.47 -4.33
CA LEU A 23 -6.04 9.02 -4.12
C LEU A 23 -6.69 8.30 -5.31
N GLY A 24 -5.95 7.41 -5.94
CA GLY A 24 -6.38 6.67 -7.13
C GLY A 24 -6.03 5.19 -7.03
N PHE A 25 -6.58 4.41 -7.96
CA PHE A 25 -6.33 2.98 -8.09
C PHE A 25 -5.55 2.72 -9.37
N PHE A 26 -4.66 1.73 -9.39
CA PHE A 26 -3.94 1.38 -10.61
C PHE A 26 -4.87 0.84 -11.70
N LYS A 27 -4.63 1.26 -12.95
CA LYS A 27 -5.28 0.70 -14.14
C LYS A 27 -4.74 -0.71 -14.47
N ASP A 28 -3.45 -0.93 -14.25
CA ASP A 28 -2.80 -2.23 -14.43
C ASP A 28 -2.86 -3.03 -13.13
N ARG A 29 -3.44 -4.24 -13.21
CA ARG A 29 -3.66 -5.10 -12.05
C ARG A 29 -2.36 -5.61 -11.43
N LYS A 30 -1.24 -5.66 -12.16
CA LYS A 30 0.03 -6.14 -11.61
C LYS A 30 0.53 -5.30 -10.44
N TYR A 31 0.06 -4.06 -10.31
CA TYR A 31 0.39 -3.15 -9.21
C TYR A 31 -0.61 -3.20 -8.05
N GLY A 32 -1.50 -4.20 -8.02
CA GLY A 32 -2.58 -4.30 -7.02
C GLY A 32 -2.13 -4.29 -5.55
N HIS A 33 -0.84 -4.56 -5.31
CA HIS A 33 -0.20 -4.55 -3.98
C HIS A 33 1.05 -3.67 -3.91
N ALA A 34 1.09 -2.65 -4.76
CA ALA A 34 2.09 -1.60 -4.70
C ALA A 34 1.44 -0.29 -4.23
N ILE A 35 2.29 0.68 -3.92
CA ILE A 35 1.89 2.07 -3.69
C ILE A 35 2.78 2.92 -4.59
N VAL A 36 2.19 3.88 -5.31
CA VAL A 36 2.94 5.00 -5.88
C VAL A 36 2.59 6.24 -5.08
N LEU A 37 3.60 6.84 -4.46
CA LEU A 37 3.47 8.11 -3.77
C LEU A 37 4.15 9.18 -4.64
N TYR A 38 3.39 10.19 -5.04
CA TYR A 38 3.89 11.34 -5.79
C TYR A 38 3.72 12.62 -4.98
N ARG A 39 4.81 13.37 -4.84
CA ARG A 39 4.84 14.68 -4.17
C ARG A 39 4.90 15.78 -5.21
N GLN A 40 3.83 16.57 -5.31
CA GLN A 40 3.71 17.64 -6.30
C GLN A 40 4.72 18.79 -6.12
N ASP A 41 5.12 19.06 -4.88
CA ASP A 41 6.06 20.13 -4.53
C ASP A 41 7.50 19.84 -4.97
N THR A 42 7.89 18.56 -4.91
CA THR A 42 9.23 18.10 -5.29
C THR A 42 9.28 17.48 -6.68
N GLY A 43 8.13 17.13 -7.26
CA GLY A 43 8.06 16.37 -8.51
C GLY A 43 8.53 14.91 -8.39
N VAL A 44 8.78 14.41 -7.17
CA VAL A 44 9.30 13.06 -6.95
C VAL A 44 8.16 12.05 -6.82
N ALA A 45 8.23 10.98 -7.60
CA ALA A 45 7.37 9.81 -7.48
C ALA A 45 8.17 8.58 -7.03
N VAL A 46 7.61 7.81 -6.11
CA VAL A 46 8.22 6.58 -5.60
C VAL A 46 7.22 5.44 -5.69
N LEU A 47 7.63 4.35 -6.34
CA LEU A 47 6.94 3.06 -6.33
C LEU A 47 7.48 2.22 -5.15
N ALA A 48 6.63 1.90 -4.20
CA ALA A 48 6.95 1.07 -3.04
C ALA A 48 6.19 -0.27 -3.08
N THR A 49 6.87 -1.34 -2.69
CA THR A 49 6.30 -2.69 -2.59
C THR A 49 7.13 -3.52 -1.61
N TRP A 50 6.61 -4.67 -1.17
CA TRP A 50 7.40 -5.65 -0.44
C TRP A 50 8.38 -6.40 -1.35
N LYS A 51 9.38 -7.03 -0.76
CA LYS A 51 10.29 -7.95 -1.47
C LYS A 51 9.65 -9.31 -1.72
N LYS A 52 10.14 -10.04 -2.74
CA LYS A 52 9.81 -11.44 -2.96
C LYS A 52 10.14 -12.25 -1.71
N GLY A 53 9.20 -13.09 -1.28
CA GLY A 53 9.27 -13.88 -0.04
C GLY A 53 8.40 -13.33 1.09
N ILE A 54 7.96 -12.07 1.02
CA ILE A 54 6.96 -11.49 1.94
C ILE A 54 5.53 -11.79 1.48
N ASN A 55 5.29 -11.74 0.16
CA ASN A 55 3.97 -11.90 -0.42
C ASN A 55 3.41 -13.29 -0.07
N ASN A 56 2.19 -13.30 0.49
CA ASN A 56 1.42 -14.51 0.78
C ASN A 56 0.00 -14.43 0.21
N ILE A 57 -0.17 -13.59 -0.82
CA ILE A 57 -1.44 -13.43 -1.54
C ILE A 57 -1.39 -14.35 -2.76
N PRO A 58 -2.29 -15.34 -2.85
CA PRO A 58 -2.30 -16.26 -3.97
C PRO A 58 -2.38 -15.53 -5.31
N ASP A 59 -1.55 -15.97 -6.25
CA ASP A 59 -1.62 -15.63 -7.68
C ASP A 59 -1.31 -14.16 -8.02
N GLU A 60 -0.78 -13.40 -7.06
CA GLU A 60 -0.34 -12.01 -7.26
C GLU A 60 1.15 -11.92 -7.57
N PRO A 61 1.55 -11.17 -8.62
CA PRO A 61 2.94 -11.07 -9.02
C PRO A 61 3.76 -10.24 -8.03
N VAL A 62 5.08 -10.46 -8.04
CA VAL A 62 6.03 -9.55 -7.42
C VAL A 62 6.20 -8.33 -8.33
N VAL A 63 6.14 -7.12 -7.77
CA VAL A 63 6.21 -5.87 -8.55
C VAL A 63 7.64 -5.43 -8.83
N LEU A 64 8.52 -5.43 -7.82
CA LEU A 64 9.93 -5.09 -7.94
C LEU A 64 10.81 -6.31 -7.61
N LEU A 65 11.97 -6.43 -8.25
CA LEU A 65 12.76 -7.68 -8.28
C LEU A 65 13.46 -8.05 -6.96
N GLY A 66 13.51 -7.16 -5.97
CA GLY A 66 14.16 -7.42 -4.69
C GLY A 66 13.58 -8.65 -3.97
N LYS A 67 14.44 -9.38 -3.29
CA LYS A 67 14.11 -10.60 -2.54
C LYS A 67 14.62 -10.47 -1.10
N ILE A 68 13.87 -11.02 -0.14
CA ILE A 68 14.34 -11.12 1.24
C ILE A 68 15.53 -12.08 1.33
N THR A 69 16.47 -11.77 2.22
CA THR A 69 17.64 -12.62 2.52
C THR A 69 17.39 -13.54 3.71
N TRP A 70 16.30 -13.32 4.44
CA TRP A 70 15.88 -14.08 5.60
C TRP A 70 14.73 -15.04 5.27
N LYS A 71 14.54 -16.04 6.13
CA LYS A 71 13.47 -17.03 6.00
C LYS A 71 12.31 -16.68 6.95
N PRO A 72 11.09 -16.50 6.44
CA PRO A 72 9.94 -16.31 7.31
C PRO A 72 9.69 -17.47 8.27
N ARG A 73 9.30 -17.16 9.50
CA ARG A 73 8.91 -18.12 10.54
C ARG A 73 7.64 -18.90 10.20
N THR A 74 6.88 -18.42 9.22
CA THR A 74 5.67 -19.07 8.70
C THR A 74 5.95 -19.52 7.27
N SER A 75 5.53 -20.73 6.90
CA SER A 75 5.61 -21.19 5.51
C SER A 75 4.63 -20.39 4.64
N MET A 76 5.14 -19.64 3.66
CA MET A 76 4.30 -18.86 2.75
C MET A 76 3.40 -19.75 1.90
N GLU A 77 3.89 -20.94 1.54
CA GLU A 77 3.13 -21.95 0.80
C GLU A 77 1.93 -22.45 1.61
N GLU A 78 2.14 -22.81 2.87
CA GLU A 78 1.04 -23.24 3.76
C GLU A 78 -0.01 -22.15 3.93
N VAL A 79 0.42 -20.90 4.11
CA VAL A 79 -0.50 -19.75 4.22
C VAL A 79 -1.30 -19.58 2.94
N MET A 80 -0.67 -19.65 1.77
CA MET A 80 -1.37 -19.52 0.49
C MET A 80 -2.35 -20.68 0.27
N ASN A 81 -1.97 -21.91 0.60
CA ASN A 81 -2.84 -23.08 0.47
C ASN A 81 -4.04 -22.99 1.42
N LEU A 82 -3.84 -22.58 2.68
CA LEU A 82 -4.91 -22.37 3.63
C LEU A 82 -5.85 -21.24 3.19
N LYS A 83 -5.32 -20.11 2.70
CA LYS A 83 -6.13 -19.02 2.13
C LYS A 83 -6.95 -19.49 0.94
N ARG A 84 -6.39 -20.30 0.04
CA ARG A 84 -7.12 -20.88 -1.09
C ARG A 84 -8.24 -21.80 -0.60
N ALA A 85 -7.96 -22.67 0.37
CA ALA A 85 -8.95 -23.57 0.93
C ALA A 85 -10.11 -22.81 1.60
N VAL A 86 -9.80 -21.83 2.46
CA VAL A 86 -10.79 -20.96 3.12
C VAL A 86 -11.63 -20.20 2.09
N LYS A 87 -11.00 -19.62 1.08
CA LYS A 87 -11.72 -18.88 0.02
C LYS A 87 -12.60 -19.80 -0.83
N LYS A 88 -12.11 -21.00 -1.17
CA LYS A 88 -12.85 -21.99 -1.96
C LYS A 88 -14.04 -22.58 -1.19
N ALA A 89 -14.00 -22.58 0.14
CA ALA A 89 -15.10 -23.06 0.97
C ALA A 89 -16.33 -22.14 0.93
N ASP A 90 -16.20 -20.91 0.44
CA ASP A 90 -17.29 -19.98 0.14
C ASP A 90 -18.32 -19.84 1.28
N GLY A 91 -17.82 -19.57 2.50
CA GLY A 91 -18.65 -19.43 3.70
C GLY A 91 -18.76 -20.69 4.55
N ASN A 92 -18.38 -21.86 4.01
CA ASN A 92 -18.46 -23.15 4.70
C ASN A 92 -17.13 -23.60 5.35
N GLN A 93 -16.16 -22.69 5.48
CA GLN A 93 -14.92 -22.96 6.22
C GLN A 93 -15.21 -23.22 7.70
N THR A 94 -14.44 -24.12 8.31
CA THR A 94 -14.51 -24.35 9.76
C THR A 94 -13.93 -23.16 10.54
N PRO A 95 -14.41 -22.90 11.77
CA PRO A 95 -13.81 -21.88 12.64
C PRO A 95 -12.29 -22.08 12.83
N TYR A 96 -11.87 -23.34 12.98
CA TYR A 96 -10.46 -23.71 13.11
C TYR A 96 -9.61 -23.26 11.91
N GLN A 97 -10.08 -23.46 10.68
CA GLN A 97 -9.35 -23.01 9.48
C GLN A 97 -9.19 -21.49 9.45
N VAL A 98 -10.21 -20.75 9.87
CA VAL A 98 -10.17 -19.28 9.94
C VAL A 98 -9.17 -18.82 11.00
N ASP A 99 -9.21 -19.42 12.19
CA ASP A 99 -8.32 -19.04 13.28
C ASP A 99 -6.86 -19.42 12.99
N GLN A 100 -6.62 -20.58 12.38
CA GLN A 100 -5.31 -20.96 11.90
C GLN A 100 -4.78 -19.97 10.85
N MET A 101 -5.63 -19.54 9.92
CA MET A 101 -5.27 -18.53 8.90
C MET A 101 -4.89 -17.21 9.56
N ARG A 102 -5.69 -16.72 10.52
CA ARG A 102 -5.42 -15.50 11.28
C ARG A 102 -4.12 -15.61 12.07
N TYR A 103 -3.89 -16.71 12.76
CA TYR A 103 -2.68 -16.96 13.53
C TYR A 103 -1.44 -16.93 12.63
N TYR A 104 -1.50 -17.58 11.46
CA TYR A 104 -0.38 -17.53 10.51
C TYR A 104 -0.13 -16.14 9.93
N GLN A 105 -1.20 -15.38 9.64
CA GLN A 105 -1.08 -13.98 9.21
C GLN A 105 -0.46 -13.11 10.31
N TRP A 106 -0.90 -13.28 11.56
CA TRP A 106 -0.34 -12.60 12.73
C TRP A 106 1.15 -12.94 12.92
N LYS A 107 1.51 -14.23 12.88
CA LYS A 107 2.90 -14.67 13.03
C LYS A 107 3.79 -14.10 11.92
N HIS A 108 3.29 -14.09 10.69
CA HIS A 108 4.00 -13.53 9.54
C HIS A 108 4.23 -12.02 9.68
N ILE A 109 3.19 -11.24 9.95
CA ILE A 109 3.33 -9.79 10.03
C ILE A 109 4.25 -9.35 11.18
N ASN A 110 4.21 -10.06 12.31
CA ASN A 110 5.11 -9.78 13.44
C ASN A 110 6.57 -10.15 13.12
N ASP A 111 6.82 -11.21 12.35
CA ASP A 111 8.18 -11.53 11.90
C ASP A 111 8.71 -10.46 10.94
N VAL A 112 7.87 -9.95 10.03
CA VAL A 112 8.20 -8.82 9.15
C VAL A 112 8.53 -7.55 9.96
N PHE A 113 7.70 -7.22 10.96
CA PHE A 113 7.88 -6.02 11.78
C PHE A 113 9.02 -6.12 12.80
N SER A 114 9.48 -7.33 13.10
CA SER A 114 10.65 -7.55 13.95
C SER A 114 11.99 -7.26 13.26
N ARG A 115 11.95 -6.77 12.01
CA ARG A 115 13.12 -6.58 11.14
C ARG A 115 13.19 -5.14 10.63
N PRO A 116 14.38 -4.66 10.25
CA PRO A 116 14.52 -3.39 9.56
C PRO A 116 13.64 -3.32 8.31
N LEU A 117 13.10 -2.15 8.03
CA LEU A 117 12.14 -1.92 6.93
C LEU A 117 12.75 -2.34 5.59
N GLU A 118 13.99 -1.96 5.35
CA GLU A 118 14.77 -2.21 4.14
C GLU A 118 15.03 -3.69 3.87
N GLU A 119 14.91 -4.58 4.87
CA GLU A 119 15.04 -6.02 4.65
C GLU A 119 13.79 -6.61 3.98
N SER A 120 12.62 -6.04 4.27
CA SER A 120 11.31 -6.57 3.88
C SER A 120 10.66 -5.80 2.74
N TYR A 121 10.95 -4.51 2.63
CA TYR A 121 10.36 -3.60 1.66
C TYR A 121 11.41 -3.07 0.69
N GLN A 122 10.94 -2.56 -0.45
CA GLN A 122 11.76 -1.97 -1.48
C GLN A 122 11.01 -0.82 -2.15
N ALA A 123 11.77 0.14 -2.65
CA ALA A 123 11.23 1.30 -3.33
C ALA A 123 12.10 1.67 -4.53
N ARG A 124 11.48 2.28 -5.53
CA ARG A 124 12.17 2.81 -6.71
C ARG A 124 11.58 4.16 -7.09
N VAL A 125 12.44 5.14 -7.34
CA VAL A 125 12.04 6.43 -7.91
C VAL A 125 11.52 6.20 -9.34
N LEU A 126 10.44 6.87 -9.68
CA LEU A 126 9.85 6.84 -11.01
C LEU A 126 10.18 8.14 -11.75
N ASP A 127 10.96 8.02 -12.81
CA ASP A 127 11.29 9.15 -13.67
C ASP A 127 10.07 9.57 -14.49
N ASN A 128 9.92 10.88 -14.72
CA ASN A 128 8.88 11.46 -15.58
C ASN A 128 7.45 10.99 -15.23
N PHE A 129 7.14 10.87 -13.94
CA PHE A 129 5.84 10.39 -13.49
C PHE A 129 4.68 11.24 -14.02
N LYS A 130 3.70 10.57 -14.64
CA LYS A 130 2.41 11.16 -15.04
C LYS A 130 1.28 10.35 -14.42
N TRP A 131 0.38 11.02 -13.70
CA TRP A 131 -0.75 10.38 -13.02
C TRP A 131 -1.58 9.45 -13.93
N THR A 132 -1.88 9.90 -15.15
CA THR A 132 -2.67 9.17 -16.17
C THR A 132 -2.01 7.87 -16.64
N ASP A 133 -0.70 7.74 -16.48
CA ASP A 133 0.03 6.53 -16.87
C ASP A 133 -0.20 5.40 -15.85
N TRP A 134 -0.67 5.72 -14.65
CA TRP A 134 -0.83 4.78 -13.54
C TRP A 134 -2.28 4.62 -13.11
N ALA A 135 -3.01 5.73 -12.96
CA ALA A 135 -4.35 5.74 -12.38
C ALA A 135 -5.45 5.28 -13.36
N ASP A 136 -6.41 4.53 -12.83
CA ASP A 136 -7.63 4.12 -13.51
C ASP A 136 -8.65 5.27 -13.48
N ALA A 137 -8.85 5.91 -14.64
CA ALA A 137 -9.81 7.00 -14.78
C ALA A 137 -11.24 6.56 -14.43
N LYS A 138 -11.61 5.29 -14.62
CA LYS A 138 -12.95 4.77 -14.31
C LYS A 138 -13.21 4.60 -12.82
N LYS A 139 -12.15 4.64 -12.00
CA LYS A 139 -12.21 4.56 -10.53
C LYS A 139 -11.84 5.88 -9.85
N SER A 140 -11.78 6.95 -10.63
CA SER A 140 -11.59 8.31 -10.13
C SER A 140 -12.95 8.98 -9.94
N ILE A 141 -13.05 9.91 -9.00
CA ILE A 141 -14.28 10.72 -8.88
C ILE A 141 -14.31 11.77 -10.00
N PRO A 142 -15.45 11.97 -10.68
CA PRO A 142 -15.54 12.90 -11.82
C PRO A 142 -15.31 14.36 -11.43
N SER A 143 -15.71 14.76 -10.22
CA SER A 143 -15.60 16.14 -9.74
C SER A 143 -15.05 16.17 -8.31
N PRO A 144 -13.71 16.18 -8.15
CA PRO A 144 -13.08 16.31 -6.84
C PRO A 144 -13.31 17.66 -6.17
N HIS A 145 -13.42 17.66 -4.85
CA HIS A 145 -13.43 18.91 -4.09
C HIS A 145 -12.07 19.59 -4.22
N GLN A 146 -12.10 20.87 -4.61
CA GLN A 146 -10.92 21.71 -4.57
C GLN A 146 -10.46 21.91 -3.13
N ARG A 147 -9.18 21.66 -2.85
CA ARG A 147 -8.61 21.93 -1.53
C ARG A 147 -8.31 23.42 -1.39
N THR A 148 -9.23 24.15 -0.78
CA THR A 148 -9.16 25.61 -0.58
C THR A 148 -8.08 26.07 0.42
N ASP A 149 -7.71 25.22 1.39
CA ASP A 149 -6.69 25.47 2.43
C ASP A 149 -5.25 25.08 2.02
N THR A 150 -5.00 24.80 0.74
CA THR A 150 -3.63 24.53 0.28
C THR A 150 -2.76 25.77 0.12
N ARG A 151 -3.35 26.97 0.22
CA ARG A 151 -2.66 28.26 0.06
C ARG A 151 -1.59 28.49 1.14
N LEU A 152 -1.90 28.11 2.38
CA LEU A 152 -1.00 28.31 3.53
C LEU A 152 0.06 27.21 3.68
N LYS A 153 -0.01 26.12 2.90
CA LYS A 153 0.88 24.96 3.09
C LYS A 153 2.36 25.27 2.82
N ASN A 154 2.61 26.31 2.03
CA ASN A 154 3.93 26.80 1.65
C ASN A 154 4.23 28.17 2.30
N ASP A 155 3.31 28.72 3.09
CA ASP A 155 3.59 29.95 3.83
C ASP A 155 4.65 29.67 4.89
N PHE A 156 5.50 30.66 5.13
CA PHE A 156 6.53 30.55 6.15
C PHE A 156 5.89 30.42 7.52
N TYR A 157 6.35 29.46 8.31
CA TYR A 157 6.05 29.44 9.74
C TYR A 157 6.50 30.76 10.37
N GLY A 158 5.67 31.32 11.27
CA GLY A 158 6.06 32.48 12.05
C GLY A 158 7.37 32.21 12.79
N LYS A 159 8.31 33.17 12.77
CA LYS A 159 9.61 33.03 13.45
C LYS A 159 9.48 32.82 14.96
N ARG A 160 8.36 33.26 15.56
CA ARG A 160 8.01 33.09 16.98
C ARG A 160 6.50 32.89 17.14
N PRO A 161 6.03 32.18 18.20
CA PRO A 161 4.60 31.93 18.45
C PRO A 161 3.78 33.19 18.75
N VAL A 162 4.39 34.24 19.29
CA VAL A 162 3.77 35.54 19.59
C VAL A 162 4.71 36.63 19.09
N SER A 163 4.18 37.52 18.25
CA SER A 163 4.79 38.81 17.93
C SER A 163 4.27 39.83 18.93
N LEU A 164 5.18 40.55 19.61
CA LEU A 164 4.84 41.67 20.48
C LEU A 164 5.14 43.02 19.81
N GLU A 165 5.25 43.04 18.47
CA GLU A 165 5.19 44.27 17.67
C GLU A 165 3.75 44.78 17.56
#